data_AF-A0A7V4PB64-F1
#
_entry.id   AF-A0A7V4PB64-F1
#
_cell.length_a   1.000
_cell.length_b   1.000
_cell.length_c   1.000
_cell.angle_alpha   90.00
_cell.angle_beta   90.00
_cell.angle_gamma   90.00
#
_symmetry.space_group_name_H-M   'P 1'
#
loop_
_entity.id
_entity.type
_entity.pdbx_description
1 polymer ?
#
loop_
_entity_poly.entity_id
_entity_poly.type
_entity_poly.pdbx_seq_one_letter_code
_entity_poly.pdbx_strand_id
1 'polypeptide(L)'
;MAPASSHPLRRSILWAGSFALWLTGIAPATSAELLPPPADKGCEVKVLNLAECIGIGMERSPALAAQWATLRATEAGKNGGDALKIPKCMAPDIDIRRQQSAIGLEGAMASVEFVEHYTVNAISRMYFGVVYAREQRNVAEEAVKDRAKNLQMAQEFLDAQVRQVTQEDVQKFRAALQQAQIRVLEAKRGEEILAGALKEAMGVGPYFCLDVADKTLPHPQLELCKEQVIELALSRRPEMRVQDAASAISCLEIEAQAAMRRNGRTFAMFSDIHVAAAPPLGGGPTYTPGPIGWEMPVKLVGPKPYRVERAKELHNRINAVREKTRQLIALEAQDAYTRYVEARDSIPLAKQAEDSAREVLGEATRKYLRQVRLDPDKLIDATAKLDDSRVKHLEARHKYVVALIYLENVTAGAIRPFGCHDIALSEKMGKIESIAK
;
A
#
# COMPACT_ATOMS: atom_id res chain seq x y z
N MET A 1 -12.41 19.24 79.13
CA MET A 1 -11.60 20.47 79.07
C MET A 1 -10.68 20.37 77.87
N ALA A 2 -10.90 21.23 76.86
CA ALA A 2 -10.04 21.41 75.68
C ALA A 2 -8.82 22.32 76.05
N PRO A 3 -7.81 22.60 75.17
CA PRO A 3 -7.96 23.24 73.83
C PRO A 3 -7.16 22.50 72.71
N ALA A 4 -7.56 22.46 71.44
CA ALA A 4 -7.75 23.51 70.42
C ALA A 4 -6.43 23.99 69.75
N SER A 5 -6.29 23.72 68.45
CA SER A 5 -6.23 24.77 67.42
C SER A 5 -6.23 24.17 66.01
N SER A 6 -7.09 24.75 65.19
CA SER A 6 -7.36 24.45 63.78
C SER A 6 -6.74 25.54 62.90
N HIS A 7 -6.31 25.21 61.68
CA HIS A 7 -6.73 25.89 60.45
C HIS A 7 -6.27 25.12 59.19
N PRO A 8 -6.96 25.24 58.03
CA PRO A 8 -7.06 24.16 57.06
C PRO A 8 -6.74 24.56 55.59
N LEU A 9 -6.92 23.55 54.72
CA LEU A 9 -7.24 23.58 53.28
C LEU A 9 -6.10 23.60 52.25
N ARG A 10 -5.83 22.39 51.72
CA ARG A 10 -5.35 22.15 50.35
C ARG A 10 -6.45 21.42 49.59
N ARG A 11 -6.91 21.98 48.46
CA ARG A 11 -7.89 21.36 47.55
C ARG A 11 -7.18 20.45 46.56
N SER A 12 -7.71 19.23 46.42
CA SER A 12 -7.47 18.31 45.32
C SER A 12 -8.81 17.74 44.90
N ILE A 13 -9.22 17.98 43.65
CA ILE A 13 -10.45 17.43 43.07
C ILE A 13 -10.05 16.41 42.01
N LEU A 14 -10.43 15.17 42.28
CA LEU A 14 -10.43 14.02 41.38
C LEU A 14 -11.71 14.04 40.52
N TRP A 15 -11.55 13.62 39.28
CA TRP A 15 -12.62 13.31 38.32
C TRP A 15 -13.36 12.02 38.73
N ALA A 16 -14.69 12.06 38.72
CA ALA A 16 -15.58 10.89 38.63
C ALA A 16 -16.84 11.30 37.86
N GLY A 17 -17.30 10.40 37.00
CA GLY A 17 -18.20 10.66 35.87
C GLY A 17 -19.68 10.88 36.22
N SER A 18 -20.47 11.08 35.16
CA SER A 18 -21.89 10.79 35.18
C SER A 18 -22.45 10.57 33.78
N PHE A 19 -23.09 9.42 33.63
CA PHE A 19 -24.02 9.02 32.57
C PHE A 19 -25.30 9.85 32.70
N ALA A 20 -25.82 10.41 31.61
CA ALA A 20 -27.21 10.87 31.54
C ALA A 20 -27.74 10.80 30.10
N LEU A 21 -28.74 9.95 29.91
CA LEU A 21 -29.65 9.87 28.76
C LEU A 21 -30.35 11.23 28.52
N TRP A 22 -30.46 11.65 27.27
CA TRP A 22 -31.55 12.52 26.80
C TRP A 22 -32.13 11.97 25.49
N LEU A 23 -33.38 11.52 25.56
CA LEU A 23 -34.29 11.29 24.44
C LEU A 23 -35.15 12.55 24.28
N THR A 24 -35.19 13.13 23.08
CA THR A 24 -36.39 13.60 22.33
C THR A 24 -36.00 14.67 21.30
N GLY A 25 -36.48 14.48 20.06
CA GLY A 25 -36.33 15.44 18.95
C GLY A 25 -36.23 14.79 17.58
N ILE A 26 -37.20 13.95 17.19
CA ILE A 26 -37.32 13.46 15.81
C ILE A 26 -38.06 14.53 15.02
N ALA A 27 -37.33 15.29 14.18
CA ALA A 27 -37.92 16.06 13.10
C ALA A 27 -38.27 15.10 11.94
N PRO A 28 -39.43 15.26 11.26
CA PRO A 28 -39.73 14.47 10.09
C PRO A 28 -38.78 14.86 8.96
N ALA A 29 -38.00 13.89 8.49
CA ALA A 29 -37.16 14.03 7.30
C ALA A 29 -38.06 14.34 6.11
N THR A 30 -37.91 15.55 5.56
CA THR A 30 -38.38 15.88 4.22
C THR A 30 -37.77 14.88 3.25
N SER A 31 -38.63 14.24 2.44
CA SER A 31 -38.24 13.32 1.38
C SER A 31 -37.19 14.00 0.50
N ALA A 32 -35.92 13.63 0.69
CA ALA A 32 -34.87 14.05 -0.22
C ALA A 32 -35.22 13.49 -1.59
N GLU A 33 -35.49 14.37 -2.53
CA GLU A 33 -35.70 14.05 -3.92
C GLU A 33 -34.45 13.31 -4.41
N LEU A 34 -34.59 11.99 -4.60
CA LEU A 34 -33.54 11.14 -5.13
C LEU A 34 -33.21 11.67 -6.52
N LEU A 35 -32.04 12.31 -6.65
CA LEU A 35 -31.45 12.61 -7.95
C LEU A 35 -31.47 11.31 -8.78
N PRO A 36 -31.98 11.35 -10.03
CA PRO A 36 -31.98 10.17 -10.88
C PRO A 36 -30.54 9.65 -11.00
N PRO A 37 -30.34 8.31 -11.02
CA PRO A 37 -29.01 7.76 -11.23
C PRO A 37 -28.43 8.38 -12.51
N PRO A 38 -27.16 8.84 -12.50
CA PRO A 38 -26.54 9.39 -13.69
C PRO A 38 -26.67 8.34 -14.79
N ALA A 39 -27.23 8.75 -15.92
CA ALA A 39 -27.43 7.89 -17.08
C ALA A 39 -26.12 7.16 -17.39
N ASP A 40 -26.18 5.82 -17.35
CA ASP A 40 -25.13 4.93 -17.84
C ASP A 40 -24.94 5.24 -19.32
N LYS A 41 -24.06 6.20 -19.62
CA LYS A 41 -23.50 6.34 -20.96
C LYS A 41 -22.71 5.06 -21.15
N GLY A 42 -23.26 4.14 -21.95
CA GLY A 42 -22.64 2.87 -22.30
C GLY A 42 -21.15 3.10 -22.54
N CYS A 43 -20.36 2.71 -21.56
CA CYS A 43 -18.99 3.11 -21.47
C CYS A 43 -18.18 1.96 -22.06
N GLU A 44 -17.50 2.27 -23.17
CA GLU A 44 -16.74 1.30 -23.94
C GLU A 44 -15.68 0.66 -23.05
N VAL A 45 -15.77 -0.66 -22.85
CA VAL A 45 -14.85 -1.41 -22.00
C VAL A 45 -13.48 -1.42 -22.66
N LYS A 46 -12.51 -0.77 -22.04
CA LYS A 46 -11.13 -0.76 -22.51
C LYS A 46 -10.37 -1.92 -21.87
N VAL A 47 -9.87 -2.82 -22.71
CA VAL A 47 -8.98 -3.91 -22.28
C VAL A 47 -7.55 -3.35 -22.21
N LEU A 48 -6.98 -3.28 -21.02
CA LEU A 48 -5.66 -2.68 -20.80
C LEU A 48 -4.64 -3.68 -20.25
N ASN A 49 -3.39 -3.56 -20.72
CA ASN A 49 -2.26 -4.25 -20.12
C ASN A 49 -1.65 -3.44 -18.95
N LEU A 50 -0.72 -4.05 -18.21
CA LEU A 50 -0.08 -3.41 -17.05
C LEU A 50 0.61 -2.09 -17.42
N ALA A 51 1.35 -2.04 -18.53
CA ALA A 51 2.10 -0.86 -18.96
C ALA A 51 1.16 0.31 -19.31
N GLU A 52 0.04 0.03 -19.97
CA GLU A 52 -0.99 1.03 -20.29
C GLU A 52 -1.66 1.57 -19.03
N CYS A 53 -2.00 0.69 -18.07
CA CYS A 53 -2.54 1.10 -16.79
C CYS A 53 -1.58 2.05 -16.05
N ILE A 54 -0.29 1.71 -16.04
CA ILE A 54 0.75 2.55 -15.43
C ILE A 54 0.92 3.87 -16.18
N GLY A 55 0.93 3.85 -17.51
CA GLY A 55 0.98 5.07 -18.33
C GLY A 55 -0.15 6.03 -18.00
N ILE A 56 -1.40 5.53 -17.94
CA ILE A 56 -2.57 6.32 -17.56
C ILE A 56 -2.43 6.85 -16.12
N GLY A 57 -1.99 6.02 -15.19
CA GLY A 57 -1.77 6.43 -13.79
C GLY A 57 -0.73 7.54 -13.65
N MET A 58 0.38 7.45 -14.40
CA MET A 58 1.43 8.47 -14.41
C MET A 58 0.98 9.80 -15.03
N GLU A 59 -0.08 9.79 -15.84
CA GLU A 59 -0.66 11.01 -16.42
C GLU A 59 -1.79 11.59 -15.56
N ARG A 60 -2.60 10.73 -14.94
CA ARG A 60 -3.87 11.12 -14.32
C ARG A 60 -3.90 11.07 -12.79
N SER A 61 -2.90 10.46 -12.15
CA SER A 61 -2.84 10.33 -10.69
C SER A 61 -2.94 11.71 -10.00
N PRO A 62 -3.99 11.97 -9.21
CA PRO A 62 -4.11 13.23 -8.47
C PRO A 62 -3.00 13.42 -7.45
N ALA A 63 -2.51 12.33 -6.83
CA ALA A 63 -1.40 12.37 -5.89
C ALA A 63 -0.11 12.83 -6.56
N LEU A 64 0.18 12.31 -7.75
CA LEU A 64 1.35 12.72 -8.53
C LEU A 64 1.22 14.17 -8.99
N ALA A 65 0.04 14.57 -9.48
CA ALA A 65 -0.23 15.95 -9.87
C ALA A 65 -0.03 16.95 -8.72
N ALA A 66 -0.46 16.59 -7.49
CA ALA A 66 -0.23 17.39 -6.29
C ALA A 66 1.26 17.54 -5.98
N GLN A 67 2.05 16.46 -6.07
CA GLN A 67 3.50 16.54 -5.83
C GLN A 67 4.23 17.38 -6.89
N TRP A 68 3.83 17.27 -8.17
CA TRP A 68 4.37 18.15 -9.20
C TRP A 68 4.05 19.63 -8.93
N ALA A 69 2.87 19.94 -8.39
CA ALA A 69 2.52 21.29 -7.98
C ALA A 69 3.41 21.77 -6.82
N THR A 70 3.68 20.92 -5.82
CA THR A 70 4.61 21.21 -4.72
C THR A 70 6.04 21.44 -5.22
N LEU A 71 6.51 20.64 -6.18
CA LEU A 71 7.83 20.84 -6.79
C LEU A 71 7.92 22.20 -7.49
N ARG A 72 6.92 22.56 -8.32
CA ARG A 72 6.88 23.87 -9.00
C ARG A 72 6.77 25.03 -8.01
N ALA A 73 6.02 24.86 -6.91
CA ALA A 73 5.96 25.86 -5.85
C ALA A 73 7.32 26.05 -5.16
N THR A 74 8.04 24.95 -4.91
CA THR A 74 9.40 24.98 -4.34
C THR A 74 10.38 25.66 -5.29
N GLU A 75 10.31 25.36 -6.59
CA GLU A 75 11.12 26.01 -7.62
C GLU A 75 10.83 27.51 -7.73
N ALA A 76 9.55 27.90 -7.74
CA ALA A 76 9.16 29.31 -7.72
C ALA A 76 9.66 30.03 -6.46
N GLY A 77 9.59 29.37 -5.30
CA GLY A 77 10.12 29.88 -4.03
C GLY A 77 11.64 30.09 -4.07
N LYS A 78 12.39 29.12 -4.61
CA LYS A 78 13.83 29.23 -4.84
C LYS A 78 14.16 30.41 -5.77
N ASN A 79 13.52 30.47 -6.93
CA ASN A 79 13.75 31.54 -7.92
C ASN A 79 13.39 32.92 -7.35
N GLY A 80 12.32 33.00 -6.57
CA GLY A 80 11.95 34.22 -5.84
C GLY A 80 13.03 34.64 -4.84
N GLY A 81 13.58 33.68 -4.07
CA GLY A 81 14.69 33.91 -3.14
C GLY A 81 15.98 34.35 -3.83
N ASP A 82 16.30 33.77 -4.98
CA ASP A 82 17.47 34.13 -5.78
C ASP A 82 17.33 35.55 -6.38
N ALA A 83 16.13 35.91 -6.82
CA ALA A 83 15.83 37.25 -7.35
C ALA A 83 15.84 38.37 -6.30
N LEU A 84 15.78 38.05 -5.01
CA LEU A 84 15.85 39.06 -3.94
C LEU A 84 17.19 39.79 -3.95
N LYS A 85 17.15 41.09 -4.24
CA LYS A 85 18.31 42.00 -4.19
C LYS A 85 18.45 42.62 -2.79
N ILE A 86 18.63 41.79 -1.78
CA ILE A 86 18.83 42.25 -0.40
C ILE A 86 20.34 42.36 -0.11
N PRO A 87 20.85 43.54 0.31
CA PRO A 87 22.24 43.67 0.74
C PRO A 87 22.56 42.76 1.94
N LYS A 88 23.75 42.12 1.92
CA LYS A 88 24.21 41.25 3.03
C LYS A 88 24.22 41.91 4.40
N CYS A 89 24.38 43.24 4.46
CA CYS A 89 24.32 43.98 5.73
C CYS A 89 22.91 43.96 6.37
N MET A 90 21.85 43.84 5.56
CA MET A 90 20.46 43.74 6.01
C MET A 90 20.04 42.28 6.24
N ALA A 91 20.58 41.34 5.47
CA ALA A 91 20.36 39.90 5.61
C ALA A 91 21.68 39.11 5.52
N PRO A 92 22.42 38.95 6.63
CA PRO A 92 23.72 38.28 6.64
C PRO A 92 23.66 36.79 6.25
N ASP A 93 22.50 36.16 6.41
CA ASP A 93 22.25 34.74 6.15
C ASP A 93 21.76 34.46 4.71
N ILE A 94 21.58 35.48 3.87
CA ILE A 94 20.89 35.33 2.57
C ILE A 94 21.54 34.28 1.65
N ASP A 95 22.87 34.20 1.59
CA ASP A 95 23.55 33.23 0.73
C ASP A 95 23.35 31.79 1.25
N ILE A 96 23.32 31.62 2.57
CA ILE A 96 23.04 30.34 3.22
C ILE A 96 21.59 29.92 2.92
N ARG A 97 20.65 30.87 2.94
CA ARG A 97 19.25 30.61 2.56
C ARG A 97 19.12 30.15 1.11
N ARG A 98 19.87 30.74 0.18
CA ARG A 98 19.89 30.31 -1.23
C ARG A 98 20.42 28.88 -1.38
N GLN A 99 21.46 28.52 -0.65
CA GLN A 99 21.97 27.14 -0.61
C GLN A 99 20.93 26.17 -0.03
N GLN A 100 20.25 26.53 1.06
CA GLN A 100 19.17 25.73 1.63
C GLN A 100 18.01 25.55 0.64
N SER A 101 17.62 26.59 -0.10
CA SER A 101 16.58 26.52 -1.13
C SER A 101 16.98 25.62 -2.31
N ALA A 102 18.25 25.64 -2.72
CA ALA A 102 18.76 24.76 -3.77
C ALA A 102 18.68 23.27 -3.35
N ILE A 103 19.14 22.94 -2.14
CA ILE A 103 19.05 21.58 -1.59
C ILE A 103 17.58 21.18 -1.35
N GLY A 104 16.73 22.12 -0.94
CA GLY A 104 15.30 21.90 -0.78
C GLY A 104 14.60 21.49 -2.08
N LEU A 105 15.02 22.05 -3.22
CA LEU A 105 14.53 21.64 -4.53
C LEU A 105 14.90 20.19 -4.85
N GLU A 106 16.12 19.76 -4.54
CA GLU A 106 16.55 18.36 -4.72
C GLU A 106 15.72 17.40 -3.85
N GLY A 107 15.42 17.78 -2.61
CA GLY A 107 14.52 17.01 -1.73
C GLY A 107 13.08 16.93 -2.25
N ALA A 108 12.57 18.02 -2.85
CA ALA A 108 11.26 18.03 -3.50
C ALA A 108 11.21 17.14 -4.74
N MET A 109 12.28 17.12 -5.56
CA MET A 109 12.41 16.20 -6.70
C MET A 109 12.39 14.74 -6.24
N ALA A 110 13.15 14.39 -5.20
CA ALA A 110 13.12 13.05 -4.63
C ALA A 110 11.72 12.66 -4.10
N SER A 111 10.97 13.62 -3.55
CA SER A 111 9.59 13.39 -3.10
C SER A 111 8.63 13.09 -4.25
N VAL A 112 8.83 13.70 -5.43
CA VAL A 112 8.09 13.35 -6.65
C VAL A 112 8.41 11.90 -7.05
N GLU A 113 9.69 11.55 -7.13
CA GLU A 113 10.13 10.19 -7.47
C GLU A 113 9.56 9.13 -6.52
N PHE A 114 9.46 9.43 -5.22
CA PHE A 114 8.80 8.57 -4.24
C PHE A 114 7.33 8.29 -4.62
N VAL A 115 6.57 9.34 -4.97
CA VAL A 115 5.15 9.18 -5.35
C VAL A 115 5.00 8.51 -6.71
N GLU A 116 5.94 8.69 -7.64
CA GLU A 116 5.99 7.93 -8.88
C GLU A 116 6.14 6.42 -8.62
N HIS A 117 7.12 6.02 -7.81
CA HIS A 117 7.31 4.62 -7.43
C HIS A 117 6.12 4.04 -6.67
N TYR A 118 5.54 4.81 -5.74
CA TYR A 118 4.35 4.40 -5.01
C TYR A 118 3.16 4.17 -5.96
N THR A 119 2.96 5.05 -6.93
CA THR A 119 1.89 4.97 -7.94
C THR A 119 2.05 3.72 -8.80
N VAL A 120 3.25 3.48 -9.32
CA VAL A 120 3.58 2.28 -10.11
C VAL A 120 3.29 1.00 -9.33
N ASN A 121 3.71 0.95 -8.06
CA ASN A 121 3.52 -0.18 -7.18
C ASN A 121 2.03 -0.42 -6.85
N ALA A 122 1.28 0.65 -6.54
CA ALA A 122 -0.15 0.57 -6.27
C ALA A 122 -0.92 0.01 -7.47
N ILE A 123 -0.67 0.53 -8.67
CA ILE A 123 -1.29 0.07 -9.92
C ILE A 123 -0.91 -1.39 -10.19
N SER A 124 0.36 -1.75 -10.05
CA SER A 124 0.82 -3.13 -10.28
C SER A 124 0.16 -4.13 -9.33
N ARG A 125 0.06 -3.78 -8.03
CA ARG A 125 -0.61 -4.63 -7.04
C ARG A 125 -2.10 -4.80 -7.34
N MET A 126 -2.79 -3.73 -7.71
CA MET A 126 -4.22 -3.81 -8.02
C MET A 126 -4.47 -4.54 -9.34
N TYR A 127 -3.63 -4.34 -10.35
CA TYR A 127 -3.70 -5.02 -11.65
C TYR A 127 -3.63 -6.54 -11.49
N PHE A 128 -2.57 -7.04 -10.85
CA PHE A 128 -2.44 -8.48 -10.61
C PHE A 128 -3.41 -9.00 -9.53
N GLY A 129 -3.93 -8.12 -8.68
CA GLY A 129 -5.06 -8.41 -7.80
C GLY A 129 -6.33 -8.77 -8.59
N VAL A 130 -6.67 -7.99 -9.62
CA VAL A 130 -7.81 -8.29 -10.51
C VAL A 130 -7.61 -9.62 -11.24
N VAL A 131 -6.41 -9.87 -11.80
CA VAL A 131 -6.09 -11.16 -12.45
C VAL A 131 -6.27 -12.32 -11.47
N TYR A 132 -5.76 -12.19 -10.25
CA TYR A 132 -5.91 -13.20 -9.20
C TYR A 132 -7.38 -13.44 -8.82
N ALA A 133 -8.18 -12.39 -8.60
CA ALA A 133 -9.59 -12.54 -8.25
C ALA A 133 -10.40 -13.19 -9.38
N ARG A 134 -10.03 -12.93 -10.64
CA ARG A 134 -10.61 -13.61 -11.80
C ARG A 134 -10.27 -15.10 -11.84
N GLU A 135 -9.01 -15.46 -11.61
CA GLU A 135 -8.62 -16.88 -11.47
C GLU A 135 -9.37 -17.54 -10.29
N GLN A 136 -9.51 -16.84 -9.16
CA GLN A 136 -10.22 -17.34 -7.99
C GLN A 136 -11.71 -17.55 -8.26
N ARG A 137 -12.35 -16.63 -9.00
CA ARG A 137 -13.74 -16.77 -9.47
C ARG A 137 -13.88 -17.99 -10.37
N ASN A 138 -12.96 -18.20 -11.31
CA ASN A 138 -13.00 -19.36 -12.21
C ASN A 138 -12.93 -20.68 -11.42
N VAL A 139 -12.02 -20.78 -10.42
CA VAL A 139 -11.93 -21.94 -9.52
C VAL A 139 -13.22 -22.15 -8.73
N ALA A 140 -13.85 -21.08 -8.23
CA ALA A 140 -15.12 -21.16 -7.52
C ALA A 140 -16.29 -21.63 -8.43
N GLU A 141 -16.32 -21.18 -9.70
CA GLU A 141 -17.32 -21.61 -10.67
C GLU A 141 -17.14 -23.07 -11.08
N GLU A 142 -15.91 -23.55 -11.23
CA GLU A 142 -15.59 -24.97 -11.42
C GLU A 142 -16.05 -25.81 -10.23
N ALA A 143 -15.78 -25.34 -9.01
CA ALA A 143 -16.24 -25.97 -7.77
C ALA A 143 -17.77 -26.15 -7.74
N VAL A 144 -18.55 -25.17 -8.21
CA VAL A 144 -20.02 -25.26 -8.34
C VAL A 144 -20.41 -26.34 -9.35
N LYS A 145 -19.75 -26.39 -10.52
CA LYS A 145 -20.02 -27.42 -11.55
C LYS A 145 -19.76 -28.83 -11.02
N ASP A 146 -18.67 -29.02 -10.28
CA ASP A 146 -18.33 -30.33 -9.71
C ASP A 146 -19.32 -30.76 -8.62
N ARG A 147 -19.77 -29.82 -7.77
CA ARG A 147 -20.81 -30.10 -6.75
C ARG A 147 -22.17 -30.39 -7.35
N ALA A 148 -22.53 -29.72 -8.44
CA ALA A 148 -23.77 -30.00 -9.16
C ALA A 148 -23.77 -31.43 -9.72
N LYS A 149 -22.65 -31.90 -10.27
CA LYS A 149 -22.48 -33.30 -10.71
C LYS A 149 -22.59 -34.28 -9.54
N ASN A 150 -21.95 -33.99 -8.41
CA ASN A 150 -22.04 -34.86 -7.22
C ASN A 150 -23.47 -34.95 -6.68
N LEU A 151 -24.21 -33.84 -6.66
CA LEU A 151 -25.62 -33.82 -6.27
C LEU A 151 -26.49 -34.63 -7.23
N GLN A 152 -26.30 -34.46 -8.54
CA GLN A 152 -27.03 -35.21 -9.56
C GLN A 152 -26.79 -36.72 -9.41
N MET A 153 -25.53 -37.13 -9.24
CA MET A 153 -25.17 -38.53 -9.01
C MET A 153 -25.81 -39.09 -7.74
N ALA A 154 -25.85 -38.31 -6.65
CA ALA A 154 -26.50 -38.73 -5.41
C ALA A 154 -28.03 -38.88 -5.56
N GLN A 155 -28.67 -38.04 -6.37
CA GLN A 155 -30.09 -38.15 -6.70
C GLN A 155 -30.37 -39.42 -7.52
N GLU A 156 -29.58 -39.68 -8.56
CA GLU A 156 -29.70 -40.88 -9.39
C GLU A 156 -29.56 -42.17 -8.56
N PHE A 157 -28.65 -42.18 -7.57
CA PHE A 157 -28.50 -43.33 -6.67
C PHE A 157 -29.65 -43.50 -5.67
N LEU A 158 -30.26 -42.40 -5.23
CA LEU A 158 -31.47 -42.45 -4.39
C LEU A 158 -32.66 -43.02 -5.18
N ASP A 159 -32.85 -42.55 -6.43
CA ASP A 159 -33.93 -42.99 -7.32
C ASP A 159 -33.78 -44.46 -7.71
N ALA A 160 -32.54 -44.92 -7.92
CA ALA A 160 -32.22 -46.33 -8.18
C ALA A 160 -32.34 -47.23 -6.92
N GLN A 161 -32.78 -46.70 -5.78
CA GLN A 161 -32.91 -47.39 -4.49
C GLN A 161 -31.64 -48.14 -4.07
N VAL A 162 -30.46 -47.56 -4.34
CA VAL A 162 -29.20 -48.12 -3.86
C VAL A 162 -29.19 -48.05 -2.34
N ARG A 163 -29.12 -49.20 -1.67
CA ARG A 163 -29.25 -49.41 -0.20
C ARG A 163 -28.34 -48.53 0.71
N GLN A 164 -27.48 -47.69 0.14
CA GLN A 164 -26.43 -46.94 0.85
C GLN A 164 -26.58 -45.42 0.76
N VAL A 165 -27.49 -44.88 -0.08
CA VAL A 165 -27.70 -43.42 -0.19
C VAL A 165 -29.03 -43.04 0.44
N THR A 166 -28.99 -42.13 1.40
CA THR A 166 -30.17 -41.64 2.12
C THR A 166 -30.59 -40.25 1.63
N GLN A 167 -31.81 -39.83 1.98
CA GLN A 167 -32.23 -38.44 1.76
C GLN A 167 -31.33 -37.44 2.50
N GLU A 168 -30.75 -37.83 3.64
CA GLU A 168 -29.80 -36.99 4.39
C GLU A 168 -28.56 -36.69 3.54
N ASP A 169 -28.01 -37.69 2.86
CA ASP A 169 -26.84 -37.53 2.00
C ASP A 169 -27.10 -36.56 0.84
N VAL A 170 -28.29 -36.64 0.23
CA VAL A 170 -28.71 -35.68 -0.81
C VAL A 170 -28.79 -34.26 -0.24
N GLN A 171 -29.26 -34.08 1.00
CA GLN A 171 -29.25 -32.75 1.64
C GLN A 171 -27.82 -32.27 1.93
N LYS A 172 -26.89 -33.15 2.32
CA LYS A 172 -25.48 -32.79 2.51
C LYS A 172 -24.84 -32.29 1.20
N PHE A 173 -25.05 -32.98 0.09
CA PHE A 173 -24.58 -32.52 -1.23
C PHE A 173 -25.23 -31.21 -1.66
N ARG A 174 -26.53 -31.03 -1.37
CA ARG A 174 -27.23 -29.77 -1.64
C ARG A 174 -26.65 -28.61 -0.84
N ALA A 175 -26.37 -28.82 0.44
CA ALA A 175 -25.72 -27.82 1.29
C ALA A 175 -24.32 -27.46 0.75
N ALA A 176 -23.53 -28.45 0.34
CA ALA A 176 -22.21 -28.22 -0.26
C ALA A 176 -22.28 -27.41 -1.57
N LEU A 177 -23.29 -27.66 -2.42
CA LEU A 177 -23.55 -26.87 -3.63
C LEU A 177 -23.89 -25.42 -3.29
N GLN A 178 -24.80 -25.20 -2.34
CA GLN A 178 -25.18 -23.85 -1.90
C GLN A 178 -24.00 -23.07 -1.32
N GLN A 179 -23.14 -23.73 -0.53
CA GLN A 179 -21.91 -23.12 -0.02
C GLN A 179 -20.96 -22.69 -1.14
N ALA A 180 -20.80 -23.50 -2.20
CA ALA A 180 -19.98 -23.10 -3.34
C ALA A 180 -20.59 -21.94 -4.13
N GLN A 181 -21.92 -21.89 -4.27
CA GLN A 181 -22.60 -20.74 -4.89
C GLN A 181 -22.36 -19.45 -4.12
N ILE A 182 -22.36 -19.50 -2.78
CA ILE A 182 -21.99 -18.35 -1.93
C ILE A 182 -20.56 -17.89 -2.24
N ARG A 183 -19.60 -18.82 -2.34
CA ARG A 183 -18.20 -18.50 -2.67
C ARG A 183 -18.05 -17.84 -4.05
N VAL A 184 -18.87 -18.21 -5.04
CA VAL A 184 -18.88 -17.53 -6.35
C VAL A 184 -19.33 -16.08 -6.22
N LEU A 185 -20.35 -15.80 -5.40
CA LEU A 185 -20.80 -14.42 -5.15
C LEU A 185 -19.73 -13.60 -4.44
N GLU A 186 -19.04 -14.19 -3.46
CA GLU A 186 -17.91 -13.56 -2.77
C GLU A 186 -16.75 -13.25 -3.73
N ALA A 187 -16.41 -14.20 -4.60
CA ALA A 187 -15.35 -14.01 -5.60
C ALA A 187 -15.69 -12.92 -6.62
N LYS A 188 -16.95 -12.85 -7.09
CA LYS A 188 -17.43 -11.78 -7.98
C LYS A 188 -17.32 -10.41 -7.34
N ARG A 189 -17.79 -10.29 -6.09
CA ARG A 189 -17.64 -9.06 -5.31
C ARG A 189 -16.16 -8.69 -5.12
N GLY A 190 -15.30 -9.67 -4.88
CA GLY A 190 -13.85 -9.47 -4.76
C GLY A 190 -13.23 -8.89 -6.04
N GLU A 191 -13.61 -9.43 -7.22
CA GLU A 191 -13.18 -8.92 -8.52
C GLU A 191 -13.64 -7.47 -8.74
N GLU A 192 -14.89 -7.14 -8.41
CA GLU A 192 -15.44 -5.78 -8.51
C GLU A 192 -14.71 -4.76 -7.61
N ILE A 193 -14.41 -5.15 -6.36
CA ILE A 193 -13.67 -4.30 -5.42
C ILE A 193 -12.27 -4.01 -5.93
N LEU A 194 -11.56 -5.02 -6.44
CA LEU A 194 -10.20 -4.85 -6.96
C LEU A 194 -10.19 -4.06 -8.28
N ALA A 195 -11.21 -4.23 -9.12
CA ALA A 195 -11.36 -3.39 -10.31
C ALA A 195 -11.62 -1.92 -9.92
N GLY A 196 -12.43 -1.67 -8.89
CA GLY A 196 -12.62 -0.32 -8.32
C GLY A 196 -11.33 0.26 -7.74
N ALA A 197 -10.55 -0.53 -7.02
CA ALA A 197 -9.27 -0.11 -6.45
C ALA A 197 -8.22 0.16 -7.54
N LEU A 198 -8.20 -0.61 -8.63
CA LEU A 198 -7.36 -0.35 -9.79
C LEU A 198 -7.72 0.99 -10.45
N LYS A 199 -9.02 1.30 -10.58
CA LYS A 199 -9.46 2.60 -11.11
C LYS A 199 -8.98 3.76 -10.25
N GLU A 200 -9.12 3.64 -8.93
CA GLU A 200 -8.63 4.62 -7.96
C GLU A 200 -7.11 4.81 -8.08
N ALA A 201 -6.34 3.72 -8.10
CA ALA A 201 -4.89 3.77 -8.23
C ALA A 201 -4.42 4.40 -9.56
N MET A 202 -5.16 4.18 -10.65
CA MET A 202 -4.91 4.80 -11.96
C MET A 202 -5.37 6.27 -12.03
N GLY A 203 -6.08 6.77 -11.01
CA GLY A 203 -6.69 8.10 -11.04
C GLY A 203 -7.80 8.23 -12.09
N VAL A 204 -8.42 7.12 -12.52
CA VAL A 204 -9.56 7.14 -13.43
C VAL A 204 -10.86 7.13 -12.60
N GLY A 205 -11.80 8.01 -12.95
CA GLY A 205 -13.05 8.14 -12.21
C GLY A 205 -13.87 6.83 -12.14
N PRO A 206 -14.88 6.76 -11.27
CA PRO A 206 -15.62 5.52 -10.98
C PRO A 206 -16.35 4.94 -12.20
N TYR A 207 -16.76 5.81 -13.14
CA TYR A 207 -17.46 5.44 -14.36
C TYR A 207 -16.56 4.97 -15.51
N PHE A 208 -15.24 4.87 -15.29
CA PHE A 208 -14.34 4.32 -16.30
C PHE A 208 -14.52 2.81 -16.41
N CYS A 209 -14.71 2.31 -17.63
CA CYS A 209 -14.90 0.89 -17.92
C CYS A 209 -13.59 0.28 -18.34
N LEU A 210 -13.10 -0.59 -17.47
CA LEU A 210 -11.79 -1.22 -17.57
C LEU A 210 -11.98 -2.73 -17.52
N ASP A 211 -11.26 -3.41 -18.40
CA ASP A 211 -10.97 -4.83 -18.27
C ASP A 211 -9.45 -5.04 -18.35
N VAL A 212 -8.98 -6.10 -17.70
CA VAL A 212 -7.56 -6.46 -17.65
C VAL A 212 -7.23 -7.44 -18.77
N ALA A 213 -6.21 -7.14 -19.56
CA ALA A 213 -5.77 -7.97 -20.69
C ALA A 213 -5.23 -9.34 -20.25
N ASP A 214 -4.49 -9.37 -19.14
CA ASP A 214 -3.89 -10.60 -18.64
C ASP A 214 -4.93 -11.53 -18.01
N LYS A 215 -4.83 -12.82 -18.38
CA LYS A 215 -5.73 -13.87 -17.88
C LYS A 215 -5.09 -14.74 -16.82
N THR A 216 -3.76 -14.75 -16.75
CA THR A 216 -2.99 -15.64 -15.88
C THR A 216 -1.86 -14.91 -15.18
N LEU A 217 -1.62 -15.25 -13.92
CA LEU A 217 -0.51 -14.67 -13.15
C LEU A 217 0.86 -15.06 -13.72
N PRO A 218 1.77 -14.09 -13.96
CA PRO A 218 3.12 -14.36 -14.45
C PRO A 218 4.00 -15.03 -13.38
N HIS A 219 5.02 -15.77 -13.84
CA HIS A 219 5.99 -16.44 -12.97
C HIS A 219 7.42 -16.30 -13.53
N PRO A 220 7.99 -15.08 -13.55
CA PRO A 220 9.37 -14.87 -13.99
C PRO A 220 10.32 -15.48 -12.96
N GLN A 221 11.43 -16.09 -13.41
CA GLN A 221 12.45 -16.61 -12.51
C GLN A 221 13.55 -15.56 -12.31
N LEU A 222 13.82 -15.19 -11.06
CA LEU A 222 14.89 -14.26 -10.70
C LEU A 222 15.87 -14.91 -9.73
N GLU A 223 17.16 -14.80 -10.04
CA GLU A 223 18.24 -15.14 -9.11
C GLU A 223 18.72 -13.86 -8.44
N LEU A 224 18.42 -13.72 -7.15
CA LEU A 224 18.72 -12.53 -6.35
C LEU A 224 19.50 -12.93 -5.11
N CYS A 225 20.42 -12.06 -4.70
CA CYS A 225 21.15 -12.17 -3.44
C CYS A 225 20.62 -11.14 -2.44
N LYS A 226 20.49 -11.53 -1.16
CA LYS A 226 19.94 -10.66 -0.10
C LYS A 226 20.73 -9.36 0.03
N GLU A 227 22.06 -9.47 0.06
CA GLU A 227 22.98 -8.34 0.24
C GLU A 227 22.83 -7.33 -0.91
N GLN A 228 22.65 -7.82 -2.13
CA GLN A 228 22.41 -6.97 -3.30
C GLN A 228 21.10 -6.18 -3.20
N VAL A 229 20.02 -6.81 -2.72
CA VAL A 229 18.72 -6.13 -2.53
C VAL A 229 18.83 -5.00 -1.51
N ILE A 230 19.55 -5.22 -0.41
CA ILE A 230 19.78 -4.20 0.62
C ILE A 230 20.61 -3.04 0.07
N GLU A 231 21.69 -3.33 -0.66
CA GLU A 231 22.55 -2.31 -1.27
C GLU A 231 21.80 -1.47 -2.31
N LEU A 232 21.00 -2.11 -3.17
CA LEU A 232 20.16 -1.41 -4.15
C LEU A 232 19.11 -0.52 -3.46
N ALA A 233 18.48 -1.01 -2.39
CA ALA A 233 17.51 -0.22 -1.64
C ALA A 233 18.14 1.01 -0.98
N LEU A 234 19.31 0.86 -0.34
CA LEU A 234 20.00 1.96 0.34
C LEU A 234 20.54 3.03 -0.63
N SER A 235 20.96 2.62 -1.83
CA SER A 235 21.58 3.53 -2.81
C SER A 235 20.59 4.30 -3.69
N ARG A 236 19.39 3.76 -3.91
CA ARG A 236 18.45 4.33 -4.92
C ARG A 236 17.20 4.95 -4.33
N ARG A 237 16.80 4.56 -3.11
CA ARG A 237 15.52 5.00 -2.55
C ARG A 237 15.45 6.51 -2.35
N PRO A 238 14.41 7.18 -2.89
CA PRO A 238 14.25 8.63 -2.77
C PRO A 238 14.14 9.10 -1.32
N GLU A 239 13.62 8.26 -0.42
CA GLU A 239 13.48 8.61 0.99
C GLU A 239 14.82 8.92 1.66
N MET A 240 15.91 8.23 1.28
CA MET A 240 17.25 8.56 1.78
C MET A 240 17.71 9.94 1.30
N ARG A 241 17.49 10.26 0.02
CA ARG A 241 17.82 11.58 -0.54
C ARG A 241 17.06 12.71 0.15
N VAL A 242 15.79 12.48 0.49
CA VAL A 242 14.99 13.44 1.29
C VAL A 242 15.62 13.65 2.68
N GLN A 243 16.06 12.59 3.36
CA GLN A 243 16.71 12.73 4.67
C GLN A 243 18.11 13.35 4.58
N ASP A 244 18.87 13.05 3.53
CA ASP A 244 20.18 13.64 3.27
C ASP A 244 20.04 15.15 3.04
N ALA A 245 19.06 15.56 2.22
CA ALA A 245 18.72 16.97 2.01
C ALA A 245 18.34 17.66 3.33
N ALA A 246 17.50 17.05 4.16
CA ALA A 246 17.10 17.60 5.45
C ALA A 246 18.30 17.76 6.42
N SER A 247 19.21 16.78 6.45
CA SER A 247 20.44 16.85 7.26
C SER A 247 21.34 18.01 6.79
N ALA A 248 21.52 18.17 5.47
CA ALA A 248 22.31 19.26 4.91
C ALA A 248 21.69 20.65 5.18
N ILE A 249 20.38 20.80 4.97
CA ILE A 249 19.64 22.06 5.24
C ILE A 249 19.74 22.45 6.72
N SER A 250 19.61 21.47 7.64
CA SER A 250 19.71 21.74 9.07
C SER A 250 21.13 22.03 9.54
N CYS A 251 22.15 21.48 8.86
CA CYS A 251 23.54 21.88 9.09
C CYS A 251 23.75 23.36 8.72
N LEU A 252 23.28 23.78 7.54
CA LEU A 252 23.29 25.17 7.10
C LEU A 252 22.46 26.09 8.03
N GLU A 253 21.42 25.57 8.69
CA GLU A 253 20.64 26.35 9.65
C GLU A 253 21.50 26.79 10.85
N ILE A 254 22.45 25.97 11.30
CA ILE A 254 23.36 26.34 12.40
C ILE A 254 24.19 27.55 11.99
N GLU A 255 24.72 27.55 10.76
CA GLU A 255 25.49 28.67 10.21
C GLU A 255 24.63 29.92 10.02
N ALA A 256 23.41 29.78 9.50
CA ALA A 256 22.47 30.88 9.34
C ALA A 256 22.15 31.53 10.70
N GLN A 257 21.83 30.73 11.73
CA GLN A 257 21.57 31.22 13.09
C GLN A 257 22.79 31.91 13.70
N ALA A 258 24.00 31.46 13.36
CA ALA A 258 25.24 32.09 13.79
C ALA A 258 25.50 33.43 13.07
N ALA A 259 25.15 33.55 11.78
CA ALA A 259 25.28 34.79 11.02
C ALA A 259 24.24 35.84 11.43
N MET A 260 23.03 35.42 11.82
CA MET A 260 21.93 36.32 12.17
C MET A 260 22.11 37.02 13.53
N ARG A 261 21.97 38.34 13.53
CA ARG A 261 22.11 39.17 14.74
C ARG A 261 20.87 39.17 15.64
N ARG A 262 19.70 39.51 15.09
CA ARG A 262 18.45 39.70 15.86
C ARG A 262 17.27 38.85 15.37
N ASN A 263 17.31 38.40 14.12
CA ASN A 263 16.20 37.69 13.51
C ASN A 263 16.35 36.19 13.79
N GLY A 264 15.40 35.62 14.53
CA GLY A 264 15.34 34.20 14.88
C GLY A 264 14.81 33.28 13.79
N ARG A 265 14.62 33.80 12.57
CA ARG A 265 13.89 33.12 11.50
C ARG A 265 14.64 31.88 11.02
N THR A 266 13.94 30.85 10.62
CA THR A 266 14.54 29.61 10.09
C THR A 266 14.21 29.42 8.62
N PHE A 267 14.78 28.39 7.99
CA PHE A 267 14.44 28.02 6.62
C PHE A 267 12.95 27.72 6.45
N ALA A 268 12.27 27.20 7.49
CA ALA A 268 10.85 26.86 7.44
C ALA A 268 9.93 28.10 7.26
N MET A 269 10.48 29.31 7.43
CA MET A 269 9.76 30.55 7.15
C MET A 269 9.88 30.99 5.68
N PHE A 270 10.87 30.48 4.95
CA PHE A 270 11.21 30.90 3.59
C PHE A 270 11.03 29.79 2.55
N SER A 271 11.09 28.54 2.99
CA SER A 271 11.01 27.36 2.15
C SER A 271 9.90 26.46 2.68
N ASP A 272 9.08 25.98 1.75
CA ASP A 272 7.95 25.08 1.97
C ASP A 272 8.43 23.63 2.19
N ILE A 273 9.62 23.46 2.80
CA ILE A 273 10.19 22.16 3.13
C ILE A 273 9.52 21.71 4.42
N HIS A 274 8.23 21.41 4.28
CA HIS A 274 7.44 20.78 5.31
C HIS A 274 7.65 19.27 5.26
N VAL A 275 7.52 18.66 6.44
CA VAL A 275 7.86 17.26 6.74
C VAL A 275 7.35 16.33 5.64
N ALA A 276 8.26 15.82 4.80
CA ALA A 276 8.01 14.57 4.09
C ALA A 276 8.03 13.47 5.16
N ALA A 277 6.86 13.17 5.73
CA ALA A 277 6.72 12.04 6.61
C ALA A 277 7.17 10.82 5.79
N ALA A 278 8.22 10.13 6.24
CA ALA A 278 8.47 8.79 5.74
C ALA A 278 7.16 8.01 5.88
N PRO A 279 6.71 7.29 4.85
CA PRO A 279 5.44 6.59 4.90
C PRO A 279 5.39 5.73 6.17
N PRO A 280 4.30 5.77 6.93
CA PRO A 280 4.16 4.88 8.07
C PRO A 280 4.22 3.44 7.56
N LEU A 281 5.17 2.67 8.07
CA LEU A 281 5.07 1.21 8.00
C LEU A 281 3.84 0.84 8.84
N GLY A 282 2.83 0.24 8.20
CA GLY A 282 1.48 0.05 8.75
C GLY A 282 1.43 -0.79 10.03
N GLY A 283 0.64 -0.33 11.01
CA GLY A 283 0.52 -0.91 12.36
C GLY A 283 -0.23 -2.24 12.43
N GLY A 284 0.43 -3.33 12.04
CA GLY A 284 0.02 -4.70 12.38
C GLY A 284 0.44 -5.12 13.80
N PRO A 285 0.10 -6.35 14.24
CA PRO A 285 0.53 -6.91 15.53
C PRO A 285 2.05 -7.17 15.62
N THR A 286 2.75 -7.12 14.50
CA THR A 286 4.20 -7.26 14.36
C THR A 286 4.90 -5.95 14.70
N TYR A 287 6.11 -6.00 15.28
CA TYR A 287 6.93 -4.81 15.55
C TYR A 287 7.08 -3.98 14.28
N THR A 288 6.40 -2.84 14.25
CA THR A 288 6.40 -1.93 13.10
C THR A 288 6.91 -0.57 13.58
N PRO A 289 8.21 -0.28 13.42
CA PRO A 289 8.78 0.97 13.89
C PRO A 289 8.20 2.14 13.08
N GLY A 290 7.44 3.00 13.77
CA GLY A 290 6.85 4.18 13.14
C GLY A 290 7.89 5.22 12.71
N PRO A 291 7.62 5.99 11.64
CA PRO A 291 8.50 7.06 11.19
C PRO A 291 8.61 8.12 12.28
N ILE A 292 9.82 8.64 12.48
CA ILE A 292 10.02 9.83 13.32
C ILE A 292 10.13 10.99 12.35
N GLY A 293 9.15 11.89 12.35
CA GLY A 293 9.26 13.14 11.60
C GLY A 293 10.31 14.05 12.23
N TRP A 294 11.06 14.77 11.40
CA TRP A 294 11.80 15.92 11.85
C TRP A 294 10.91 17.17 11.76
N GLU A 295 11.19 18.16 12.60
CA GLU A 295 10.44 19.42 12.62
C GLU A 295 11.41 20.59 12.64
N MET A 296 11.04 21.69 11.98
CA MET A 296 11.75 22.95 12.09
C MET A 296 10.74 24.05 12.39
N PRO A 297 10.78 24.68 13.58
CA PRO A 297 9.91 25.82 13.87
C PRO A 297 10.27 26.99 12.96
N VAL A 298 9.29 27.80 12.56
CA VAL A 298 9.50 29.01 11.72
C VAL A 298 10.43 30.06 12.35
N LYS A 299 10.58 30.02 13.69
CA LYS A 299 11.46 30.92 14.45
C LYS A 299 12.05 30.24 15.67
N LEU A 300 13.35 30.40 15.89
CA LEU A 300 14.06 30.09 17.13
C LEU A 300 14.07 31.33 18.03
N VAL A 301 13.61 31.17 19.27
CA VAL A 301 13.51 32.25 20.26
C VAL A 301 14.78 32.28 21.11
N GLY A 302 15.24 33.49 21.45
CA GLY A 302 16.32 33.73 22.42
C GLY A 302 17.56 34.41 21.84
N PRO A 303 18.56 34.70 22.71
CA PRO A 303 19.86 35.21 22.30
C PRO A 303 20.57 34.26 21.31
N LYS A 304 21.49 34.80 20.50
CA LYS A 304 22.28 34.04 19.51
C LYS A 304 22.85 32.70 20.03
N PRO A 305 23.55 32.61 21.19
CA PRO A 305 24.12 31.33 21.63
C PRO A 305 23.06 30.24 21.81
N TYR A 306 21.94 30.54 22.45
CA TYR A 306 20.84 29.60 22.67
C TYR A 306 20.12 29.21 21.36
N ARG A 307 20.01 30.13 20.39
CA ARG A 307 19.45 29.80 19.06
C ARG A 307 20.33 28.82 18.30
N VAL A 308 21.66 29.05 18.33
CA VAL A 308 22.63 28.17 17.68
C VAL A 308 22.65 26.79 18.36
N GLU A 309 22.62 26.74 19.69
CA GLU A 309 22.51 25.49 20.45
C GLU A 309 21.23 24.73 20.12
N ARG A 310 20.08 25.42 20.10
CA ARG A 310 18.81 24.80 19.69
C ARG A 310 18.85 24.28 18.26
N ALA A 311 19.46 25.00 17.32
CA ALA A 311 19.62 24.53 15.94
C ALA A 311 20.50 23.27 15.86
N LYS A 312 21.57 23.19 16.67
CA LYS A 312 22.41 21.98 16.79
C LYS A 312 21.61 20.77 17.29
N GLU A 313 20.79 20.94 18.32
CA GLU A 313 19.96 19.83 18.83
C GLU A 313 18.90 19.37 17.82
N LEU A 314 18.31 20.30 17.07
CA LEU A 314 17.40 19.95 15.97
C LEU A 314 18.13 19.21 14.83
N HIS A 315 19.36 19.60 14.51
CA HIS A 315 20.21 18.87 13.56
C HIS A 315 20.57 17.47 14.07
N ASN A 316 20.93 17.32 15.36
CA ASN A 316 21.17 16.02 15.98
C ASN A 316 19.94 15.10 15.88
N ARG A 317 18.74 15.65 16.13
CA ARG A 317 17.48 14.92 15.93
C ARG A 317 17.31 14.49 14.47
N ILE A 318 17.57 15.36 13.50
CA ILE A 318 17.47 15.03 12.06
C ILE A 318 18.44 13.90 11.69
N ASN A 319 19.68 13.92 12.20
CA ASN A 319 20.64 12.84 11.97
C ASN A 319 20.18 11.50 12.59
N ALA A 320 19.55 11.54 13.76
CA ALA A 320 18.95 10.35 14.36
C ALA A 320 17.77 9.82 13.52
N VAL A 321 16.94 10.70 12.95
CA VAL A 321 15.86 10.32 12.01
C VAL A 321 16.44 9.70 10.75
N ARG A 322 17.47 10.31 10.16
CA ARG A 322 18.17 9.81 8.97
C ARG A 322 18.72 8.40 9.18
N GLU A 323 19.40 8.18 10.31
CA GLU A 323 19.94 6.86 10.65
C GLU A 323 18.82 5.83 10.87
N LYS A 324 17.72 6.23 11.53
CA LYS A 324 16.54 5.37 11.64
C LYS A 324 15.97 5.01 10.26
N THR A 325 15.83 5.97 9.35
CA THR A 325 15.35 5.72 7.98
C THR A 325 16.26 4.74 7.24
N ARG A 326 17.58 4.87 7.36
CA ARG A 326 18.54 3.92 6.79
C ARG A 326 18.33 2.49 7.31
N GLN A 327 18.14 2.34 8.63
CA GLN A 327 17.87 1.05 9.25
C GLN A 327 16.52 0.47 8.82
N LEU A 328 15.49 1.31 8.72
CA LEU A 328 14.16 0.92 8.25
C LEU A 328 14.19 0.42 6.81
N ILE A 329 14.90 1.12 5.92
CA ILE A 329 15.06 0.70 4.52
C ILE A 329 15.77 -0.64 4.43
N ALA A 330 16.84 -0.84 5.20
CA ALA A 330 17.56 -2.11 5.22
C ALA A 330 16.67 -3.27 5.74
N LEU A 331 15.87 -3.01 6.78
CA LEU A 331 14.92 -3.98 7.32
C LEU A 331 13.82 -4.32 6.29
N GLU A 332 13.26 -3.32 5.63
CA GLU A 332 12.24 -3.49 4.59
C GLU A 332 12.78 -4.30 3.40
N ALA A 333 14.02 -4.03 2.98
CA ALA A 333 14.72 -4.80 1.95
C ALA A 333 14.95 -6.26 2.35
N GLN A 334 15.34 -6.50 3.60
CA GLN A 334 15.47 -7.86 4.12
C GLN A 334 14.12 -8.59 4.18
N ASP A 335 13.07 -7.93 4.63
CA ASP A 335 11.70 -8.48 4.65
C ASP A 335 11.23 -8.80 3.23
N ALA A 336 11.44 -7.89 2.27
CA ALA A 336 11.09 -8.12 0.87
C ALA A 336 11.80 -9.34 0.26
N TYR A 337 13.09 -9.49 0.50
CA TYR A 337 13.85 -10.67 0.06
C TYR A 337 13.35 -11.96 0.73
N THR A 338 13.08 -11.92 2.03
CA THR A 338 12.61 -13.09 2.77
C THR A 338 11.23 -13.55 2.27
N ARG A 339 10.31 -12.61 2.05
CA ARG A 339 8.99 -12.88 1.45
C ARG A 339 9.10 -13.44 0.03
N TYR A 340 10.06 -12.95 -0.75
CA TYR A 340 10.31 -13.48 -2.09
C TYR A 340 10.76 -14.95 -2.04
N VAL A 341 11.73 -15.28 -1.19
CA VAL A 341 12.22 -16.66 -1.03
C VAL A 341 11.10 -17.58 -0.52
N GLU A 342 10.35 -17.15 0.50
CA GLU A 342 9.20 -17.89 1.02
C GLU A 342 8.15 -18.15 -0.07
N ALA A 343 7.76 -17.11 -0.82
CA ALA A 343 6.76 -17.25 -1.86
C ALA A 343 7.25 -18.15 -3.01
N ARG A 344 8.52 -18.01 -3.42
CA ARG A 344 9.15 -18.85 -4.46
C ARG A 344 9.10 -20.32 -4.08
N ASP A 345 9.51 -20.65 -2.86
CA ASP A 345 9.63 -22.03 -2.38
C ASP A 345 8.25 -22.64 -2.04
N SER A 346 7.25 -21.79 -1.72
CA SER A 346 5.88 -22.24 -1.43
C SER A 346 5.11 -22.75 -2.65
N ILE A 347 5.41 -22.25 -3.86
CA ILE A 347 4.72 -22.64 -5.11
C ILE A 347 4.84 -24.14 -5.40
N PRO A 348 6.05 -24.74 -5.48
CA PRO A 348 6.17 -26.17 -5.76
C PRO A 348 5.52 -27.04 -4.68
N LEU A 349 5.60 -26.63 -3.41
CA LEU A 349 4.96 -27.35 -2.30
C LEU A 349 3.43 -27.32 -2.40
N ALA A 350 2.85 -26.15 -2.72
CA ALA A 350 1.42 -26.01 -2.90
C ALA A 350 0.93 -26.80 -4.13
N LYS A 351 1.71 -26.83 -5.21
CA LYS A 351 1.42 -27.64 -6.40
C LYS A 351 1.42 -29.14 -6.08
N GLN A 352 2.44 -29.64 -5.37
CA GLN A 352 2.48 -31.05 -4.94
C GLN A 352 1.31 -31.42 -4.03
N ALA A 353 0.90 -30.51 -3.14
CA ALA A 353 -0.27 -30.71 -2.29
C ALA A 353 -1.57 -30.77 -3.11
N GLU A 354 -1.71 -29.94 -4.15
CA GLU A 354 -2.84 -30.01 -5.09
C GLU A 354 -2.85 -31.32 -5.87
N ASP A 355 -1.71 -31.75 -6.40
CA ASP A 355 -1.59 -33.00 -7.16
C ASP A 355 -1.95 -34.22 -6.29
N SER A 356 -1.46 -34.25 -5.04
CA SER A 356 -1.81 -35.30 -4.07
C SER A 356 -3.30 -35.29 -3.71
N ALA A 357 -3.89 -34.13 -3.49
CA ALA A 357 -5.33 -34.01 -3.21
C ALA A 357 -6.18 -34.46 -4.42
N ARG A 358 -5.69 -34.23 -5.64
CA ARG A 358 -6.35 -34.66 -6.88
C ARG A 358 -6.36 -36.18 -7.00
N GLU A 359 -5.27 -36.85 -6.64
CA GLU A 359 -5.20 -38.32 -6.61
C GLU A 359 -6.17 -38.91 -5.58
N VAL A 360 -6.22 -38.33 -4.37
CA VAL A 360 -7.15 -38.75 -3.31
C VAL A 360 -8.60 -38.59 -3.76
N LEU A 361 -8.95 -37.47 -4.40
CA LEU A 361 -10.29 -37.29 -4.96
C LEU A 361 -10.57 -38.34 -6.05
N GLY A 362 -9.62 -38.58 -6.96
CA GLY A 362 -9.78 -39.58 -8.02
C GLY A 362 -9.98 -41.01 -7.48
N GLU A 363 -9.35 -41.36 -6.36
CA GLU A 363 -9.63 -42.61 -5.64
C GLU A 363 -11.00 -42.61 -4.98
N ALA A 364 -11.37 -41.54 -4.29
CA ALA A 364 -12.67 -41.40 -3.63
C ALA A 364 -13.81 -41.52 -4.65
N THR A 365 -13.74 -40.80 -5.77
CA THR A 365 -14.74 -40.88 -6.85
C THR A 365 -14.82 -42.30 -7.42
N ARG A 366 -13.69 -42.98 -7.66
CA ARG A 366 -13.68 -44.38 -8.15
C ARG A 366 -14.27 -45.37 -7.15
N LYS A 367 -14.08 -45.16 -5.85
CA LYS A 367 -14.67 -46.02 -4.79
C LYS A 367 -16.19 -45.78 -4.68
N TYR A 368 -16.60 -44.52 -4.74
CA TYR A 368 -18.01 -44.13 -4.75
C TYR A 368 -18.76 -44.70 -5.95
N LEU A 369 -18.21 -44.56 -7.16
CA LEU A 369 -18.81 -45.11 -8.40
C LEU A 369 -18.89 -46.64 -8.40
N ARG A 370 -17.89 -47.33 -7.82
CA ARG A 370 -17.90 -48.80 -7.70
C ARG A 370 -18.83 -49.31 -6.58
N GLN A 371 -19.56 -48.41 -5.90
CA GLN A 371 -20.47 -48.73 -4.79
C GLN A 371 -19.78 -49.52 -3.66
N VAL A 372 -18.46 -49.36 -3.53
CA VAL A 372 -17.66 -50.00 -2.47
C VAL A 372 -17.72 -49.09 -1.26
N ARG A 373 -18.66 -49.36 -0.32
CA ARG A 373 -18.81 -48.74 1.02
C ARG A 373 -17.96 -47.48 1.23
N LEU A 374 -18.29 -46.40 0.53
CA LEU A 374 -17.67 -45.10 0.75
C LEU A 374 -18.74 -44.19 1.32
N ASP A 375 -18.53 -43.76 2.57
CA ASP A 375 -19.39 -42.77 3.20
C ASP A 375 -19.40 -41.50 2.35
N PRO A 376 -20.57 -40.94 2.00
CA PRO A 376 -20.69 -39.71 1.22
C PRO A 376 -19.86 -38.55 1.78
N ASP A 377 -19.72 -38.51 3.11
CA ASP A 377 -18.89 -37.55 3.84
C ASP A 377 -17.43 -37.57 3.36
N LYS A 378 -16.85 -38.76 3.06
CA LYS A 378 -15.46 -38.87 2.58
C LYS A 378 -15.28 -38.27 1.17
N LEU A 379 -16.32 -38.33 0.33
CA LEU A 379 -16.28 -37.71 -0.99
C LEU A 379 -16.38 -36.18 -0.86
N ILE A 380 -17.26 -35.69 0.02
CA ILE A 380 -17.39 -34.26 0.33
C ILE A 380 -16.06 -33.73 0.90
N ASP A 381 -15.44 -34.45 1.84
CA ASP A 381 -14.16 -34.07 2.44
C ASP A 381 -13.03 -34.06 1.40
N ALA A 382 -12.95 -35.08 0.53
CA ALA A 382 -11.94 -35.13 -0.53
C ALA A 382 -12.10 -33.99 -1.54
N THR A 383 -13.32 -33.66 -1.93
CA THR A 383 -13.59 -32.51 -2.82
C THR A 383 -13.24 -31.18 -2.17
N ALA A 384 -13.66 -30.97 -0.91
CA ALA A 384 -13.30 -29.78 -0.15
C ALA A 384 -11.78 -29.63 0.00
N LYS A 385 -11.06 -30.75 0.19
CA LYS A 385 -9.61 -30.75 0.32
C LYS A 385 -8.89 -30.39 -0.98
N LEU A 386 -9.38 -30.85 -2.12
CA LEU A 386 -8.85 -30.45 -3.42
C LEU A 386 -9.06 -28.96 -3.66
N ASP A 387 -10.24 -28.42 -3.34
CA ASP A 387 -10.52 -27.00 -3.55
C ASP A 387 -9.68 -26.10 -2.63
N ASP A 388 -9.51 -26.49 -1.36
CA ASP A 388 -8.58 -25.82 -0.43
C ASP A 388 -7.14 -25.83 -0.99
N SER A 389 -6.70 -26.96 -1.56
CA SER A 389 -5.35 -27.08 -2.12
C SER A 389 -5.16 -26.26 -3.41
N ARG A 390 -6.18 -26.21 -4.28
CA ARG A 390 -6.22 -25.35 -5.48
C ARG A 390 -6.15 -23.87 -5.12
N VAL A 391 -6.95 -23.44 -4.15
CA VAL A 391 -6.94 -22.06 -3.65
C VAL A 391 -5.57 -21.72 -3.07
N LYS A 392 -4.97 -22.61 -2.27
CA LYS A 392 -3.61 -22.41 -1.72
C LYS A 392 -2.53 -22.31 -2.79
N HIS A 393 -2.61 -23.11 -3.85
CA HIS A 393 -1.67 -23.01 -4.97
C HIS A 393 -1.83 -21.69 -5.72
N LEU A 394 -3.07 -21.24 -5.96
CA LEU A 394 -3.33 -19.95 -6.56
C LEU A 394 -2.85 -18.78 -5.67
N GLU A 395 -3.11 -18.86 -4.36
CA GLU A 395 -2.61 -17.90 -3.37
C GLU A 395 -1.07 -17.85 -3.35
N ALA A 396 -0.39 -18.99 -3.43
CA ALA A 396 1.07 -19.04 -3.48
C ALA A 396 1.62 -18.32 -4.73
N ARG A 397 1.00 -18.54 -5.91
CA ARG A 397 1.34 -17.80 -7.14
C ARG A 397 1.10 -16.31 -7.00
N HIS A 398 -0.02 -15.90 -6.39
CA HIS A 398 -0.31 -14.50 -6.16
C HIS A 398 0.67 -13.85 -5.17
N LYS A 399 0.98 -14.52 -4.06
CA LYS A 399 2.00 -14.07 -3.08
C LYS A 399 3.35 -13.86 -3.75
N TYR A 400 3.73 -14.72 -4.70
CA TYR A 400 4.95 -14.56 -5.47
C TYR A 400 4.95 -13.30 -6.33
N VAL A 401 3.87 -13.05 -7.06
CA VAL A 401 3.72 -11.82 -7.86
C VAL A 401 3.75 -10.57 -6.96
N VAL A 402 3.04 -10.59 -5.83
CA VAL A 402 3.07 -9.47 -4.86
C VAL A 402 4.47 -9.26 -4.28
N ALA A 403 5.21 -10.34 -3.99
CA ALA A 403 6.58 -10.25 -3.52
C ALA A 403 7.53 -9.65 -4.58
N LEU A 404 7.35 -9.98 -5.85
CA LEU A 404 8.09 -9.38 -6.96
C LEU A 404 7.82 -7.87 -7.09
N ILE A 405 6.55 -7.46 -7.03
CA ILE A 405 6.18 -6.03 -7.06
C ILE A 405 6.76 -5.31 -5.84
N TYR A 406 6.77 -5.97 -4.68
CA TYR A 406 7.35 -5.40 -3.46
C TYR A 406 8.88 -5.26 -3.57
N LEU A 407 9.59 -6.22 -4.17
CA LEU A 407 11.03 -6.10 -4.48
C LEU A 407 11.33 -4.95 -5.44
N GLU A 408 10.53 -4.80 -6.50
CA GLU A 408 10.65 -3.67 -7.43
C GLU A 408 10.51 -2.33 -6.70
N ASN A 409 9.52 -2.21 -5.81
CA ASN A 409 9.31 -1.02 -5.01
C ASN A 409 10.47 -0.72 -4.05
N VAL A 410 10.91 -1.71 -3.28
CA VAL A 410 11.97 -1.52 -2.29
C VAL A 410 13.31 -1.19 -2.93
N THR A 411 13.55 -1.68 -4.16
CA THR A 411 14.76 -1.36 -4.93
C THR A 411 14.62 -0.13 -5.82
N ALA A 412 13.52 0.63 -5.69
CA ALA A 412 13.22 1.82 -6.50
C ALA A 412 13.34 1.55 -8.02
N GLY A 413 12.83 0.40 -8.47
CA GLY A 413 12.80 0.01 -9.88
C GLY A 413 14.13 -0.49 -10.45
N ALA A 414 15.10 -0.85 -9.61
CA ALA A 414 16.34 -1.50 -10.07
C ALA A 414 16.10 -2.95 -10.51
N ILE A 415 15.27 -3.68 -9.75
CA ILE A 415 14.81 -5.02 -10.14
C ILE A 415 13.46 -4.85 -10.82
N ARG A 416 13.39 -5.16 -12.11
CA ARG A 416 12.18 -5.00 -12.94
C ARG A 416 11.67 -6.37 -13.40
N PRO A 417 10.84 -7.06 -12.60
CA PRO A 417 10.35 -8.40 -12.91
C PRO A 417 9.45 -8.46 -14.15
N PHE A 418 8.80 -7.35 -14.53
CA PHE A 418 7.79 -7.31 -15.60
C PHE A 418 8.21 -6.51 -16.85
N GLY A 419 9.45 -5.99 -16.90
CA GLY A 419 10.03 -5.35 -18.10
C GLY A 419 9.33 -4.09 -18.65
N CYS A 420 8.34 -3.51 -17.95
CA CYS A 420 7.39 -2.56 -18.54
C CYS A 420 7.77 -1.06 -18.48
N HIS A 421 8.98 -0.65 -18.08
CA HIS A 421 9.27 0.77 -17.71
C HIS A 421 10.32 1.51 -18.52
N ASP A 422 10.78 0.97 -19.64
CA ASP A 422 11.78 1.67 -20.48
C ASP A 422 11.23 2.90 -21.22
N ILE A 423 9.90 3.12 -21.20
CA ILE A 423 9.26 4.14 -22.05
C ILE A 423 9.11 5.51 -21.37
N ALA A 424 9.05 5.62 -20.03
CA ALA A 424 8.63 6.88 -19.40
C ALA A 424 9.72 7.68 -18.68
N LEU A 425 10.74 7.03 -18.09
CA LEU A 425 11.75 7.74 -17.30
C LEU A 425 12.85 8.37 -18.17
N SER A 426 13.26 7.70 -19.26
CA SER A 426 14.28 8.22 -20.19
C SER A 426 13.79 9.46 -20.95
N GLU A 427 12.56 9.44 -21.47
CA GLU A 427 11.99 10.60 -22.19
C GLU A 427 11.62 11.77 -21.25
N LYS A 428 11.23 11.50 -20.00
CA LYS A 428 10.97 12.56 -19.02
C LYS A 428 12.25 13.17 -18.44
N MET A 429 13.31 12.39 -18.23
CA MET A 429 14.63 12.95 -17.86
C MET A 429 15.18 13.87 -18.97
N GLY A 430 14.98 13.53 -20.25
CA GLY A 430 15.29 14.43 -21.37
C GLY A 430 14.48 15.73 -21.38
N LYS A 431 13.23 15.71 -20.89
CA LYS A 431 12.41 16.93 -20.71
C LYS A 431 12.84 17.76 -19.50
N ILE A 432 13.29 17.13 -18.41
CA ILE A 432 13.86 17.83 -17.24
C ILE A 432 15.17 18.56 -17.62
N GLU A 433 16.02 17.95 -18.46
CA GLU A 433 17.20 18.63 -19.01
C GLU A 433 16.87 19.78 -19.97
N SER A 434 15.72 19.72 -20.66
CA SER A 434 15.26 20.82 -21.54
C SER A 434 14.66 22.01 -20.78
N ILE A 435 14.26 21.82 -19.52
CA ILE A 435 13.79 22.88 -18.62
C ILE A 435 14.96 23.48 -17.82
N ALA A 436 16.07 22.74 -17.71
CA ALA A 436 17.32 23.17 -17.07
C ALA A 436 18.31 23.91 -18.01
N LYS A 437 17.95 24.15 -19.27
CA LYS A 437 18.64 25.02 -20.22
C LYS A 437 17.73 26.19 -20.59
#